data_AF-A0AAE3IV50-F1
#
_entry.id   AF-A0AAE3IV50-F1
#
_cell.length_a   1.000
_cell.length_b   1.000
_cell.length_c   1.000
_cell.angle_alpha   90.00
_cell.angle_beta   90.00
_cell.angle_gamma   90.00
#
_symmetry.space_group_name_H-M   'P 1'
#
loop_
_entity.id
_entity.type
_entity.pdbx_description
1 polymer ?
#
loop_
_entity_poly.entity_id
_entity_poly.type
_entity_poly.pdbx_seq_one_letter_code
_entity_poly.pdbx_strand_id
1 'polypeptide(L)'
;MKLLLKCVHKSGAIVTILIGMLSVVEARKLYPYGMNLLTGDHAFPGLIGILLIIAGVFLLFSKGNSNDNQPLPKGKVKYSMIFTIIVLLLYCYVMEYVGYLISTFLAIICLMQLIGKYRLVFSAFTAALFTAGLYYLFIVLLKTPLPSGYFHF
;
A
#
# COMPACT_ATOMS: atom_id res chain seq x y z
N MET A 1 -21.55 -23.75 4.98
CA MET A 1 -21.00 -22.68 4.12
C MET A 1 -21.10 -21.27 4.75
N LYS A 2 -22.28 -20.78 5.16
CA LYS A 2 -22.42 -19.43 5.80
C LYS A 2 -21.60 -19.21 7.08
N LEU A 3 -21.40 -20.25 7.91
CA LEU A 3 -20.56 -20.20 9.11
C LEU A 3 -19.06 -19.99 8.79
N LEU A 4 -18.56 -20.62 7.73
CA LEU A 4 -17.16 -20.46 7.29
C LEU A 4 -16.90 -19.04 6.78
N LEU A 5 -17.82 -18.48 5.99
CA LEU A 5 -17.72 -17.10 5.49
C LEU A 5 -17.76 -16.05 6.62
N LYS A 6 -18.58 -16.28 7.65
CA LYS A 6 -18.60 -15.42 8.84
C LYS A 6 -17.27 -15.49 9.61
N CYS A 7 -16.64 -16.67 9.63
CA CYS A 7 -15.33 -16.87 10.23
C CYS A 7 -14.22 -16.16 9.43
N VAL A 8 -14.29 -16.22 8.09
CA VAL A 8 -13.35 -15.53 7.17
C VAL A 8 -13.46 -14.00 7.27
N HIS A 9 -14.68 -13.47 7.31
CA HIS A 9 -14.92 -12.03 7.51
C HIS A 9 -14.35 -11.56 8.85
N LYS A 10 -14.57 -12.34 9.91
CA LYS A 10 -14.05 -12.04 11.25
C LYS A 10 -12.53 -12.19 11.32
N SER A 11 -11.93 -13.17 10.65
CA SER A 11 -10.48 -13.31 10.56
C SER A 11 -9.85 -12.16 9.79
N GLY A 12 -10.48 -11.69 8.71
CA GLY A 12 -10.04 -10.50 7.97
C GLY A 12 -10.01 -9.26 8.87
N ALA A 13 -11.08 -9.02 9.63
CA ALA A 13 -11.13 -7.92 10.60
C ALA A 13 -10.01 -8.02 11.65
N ILE A 14 -9.79 -9.20 12.25
CA ILE A 14 -8.73 -9.42 13.24
C ILE A 14 -7.35 -9.17 12.63
N VAL A 15 -7.08 -9.69 11.44
CA VAL A 15 -5.80 -9.48 10.74
C VAL A 15 -5.57 -7.99 10.47
N THR A 16 -6.58 -7.26 9.99
CA THR A 16 -6.49 -5.81 9.75
C THR A 16 -6.17 -5.05 11.03
N ILE A 17 -6.83 -5.38 12.15
CA ILE A 17 -6.54 -4.76 13.46
C ILE A 17 -5.11 -5.07 13.90
N LEU A 18 -4.66 -6.33 13.78
CA LEU A 18 -3.30 -6.73 14.17
C LEU A 18 -2.23 -6.00 13.35
N ILE A 19 -2.39 -5.92 12.02
CA ILE A 19 -1.48 -5.16 11.16
C ILE A 19 -1.50 -3.68 11.55
N GLY A 20 -2.66 -3.11 11.83
CA GLY A 20 -2.79 -1.74 12.32
C GLY A 20 -2.05 -1.51 13.64
N MET A 21 -2.21 -2.40 14.62
CA MET A 21 -1.48 -2.33 15.89
C MET A 21 0.02 -2.42 15.69
N LEU A 22 0.50 -3.36 14.85
CA LEU A 22 1.92 -3.48 14.53
C LEU A 22 2.46 -2.17 13.92
N SER A 23 1.72 -1.56 13.00
CA SER A 23 2.09 -0.27 12.40
C SER A 23 2.18 0.86 13.43
N VAL A 24 1.25 0.92 14.39
CA VAL A 24 1.31 1.91 15.50
C VAL A 24 2.49 1.64 16.44
N VAL A 25 2.83 0.38 16.69
CA VAL A 25 3.99 0.03 17.51
C VAL A 25 5.29 0.48 16.82
N GLU A 26 5.44 0.24 15.52
CA GLU A 26 6.58 0.73 14.75
C GLU A 26 6.65 2.26 14.74
N ALA A 27 5.51 2.94 14.57
CA ALA A 27 5.44 4.40 14.69
C ALA A 27 5.97 4.89 16.04
N ARG A 28 5.58 4.23 17.15
CA ARG A 28 6.05 4.60 18.50
C ARG A 28 7.55 4.37 18.67
N LYS A 29 8.12 3.33 18.04
CA LYS A 29 9.57 3.09 18.04
C LYS A 29 10.33 4.14 17.24
N LEU A 30 9.74 4.63 16.15
CA LEU A 30 10.32 5.65 15.27
C LEU A 30 10.15 7.08 15.83
N TYR A 31 9.17 7.30 16.73
CA TYR A 31 8.86 8.60 17.32
C TYR A 31 10.07 9.36 17.91
N PRO A 32 11.01 8.72 18.66
CA PRO A 32 12.17 9.42 19.23
C PRO A 32 13.13 10.00 18.18
N TYR A 33 13.08 9.50 16.95
CA TYR A 33 13.90 9.99 15.83
C TYR A 33 13.19 11.11 15.05
N GLY A 34 11.93 11.39 15.36
CA GLY A 34 11.14 12.46 14.74
C GLY A 34 11.36 13.81 15.39
N MET A 35 11.36 14.87 14.58
CA MET A 35 11.48 16.25 15.08
C MET A 35 10.16 16.80 15.65
N ASN A 36 9.00 16.32 15.18
CA ASN A 36 7.66 16.73 15.66
C ASN A 36 6.68 15.56 15.64
N LEU A 37 5.52 15.71 16.30
CA LEU A 37 4.47 14.68 16.41
C LEU A 37 3.84 14.25 15.07
N LEU A 38 3.76 15.17 14.09
CA LEU A 38 3.04 14.96 12.83
C LEU A 38 3.97 14.89 11.60
N THR A 39 5.29 15.02 11.80
CA THR A 39 6.27 15.02 10.71
C THR A 39 7.41 14.06 11.03
N GLY A 40 7.86 13.34 10.02
CA GLY A 40 8.92 12.35 10.09
C GLY A 40 8.39 10.94 9.89
N ASP A 41 9.31 10.00 9.96
CA ASP A 41 9.14 8.64 9.44
C ASP A 41 8.13 7.81 10.26
N HIS A 42 7.79 8.28 11.47
CA HIS A 42 6.76 7.69 12.33
C HIS A 42 5.33 8.13 11.99
N ALA A 43 5.15 9.28 11.35
CA ALA A 43 3.83 9.88 11.13
C ALA A 43 2.97 9.01 10.19
N PHE A 44 3.56 8.52 9.10
CA PHE A 44 2.86 7.68 8.12
C PHE A 44 2.44 6.31 8.69
N PRO A 45 3.35 5.50 9.31
CA PRO A 45 2.95 4.26 9.96
C PRO A 45 1.93 4.45 11.09
N GLY A 46 2.01 5.58 11.82
CA GLY A 46 1.06 5.90 12.88
C GLY A 46 -0.34 6.18 12.34
N LEU A 47 -0.45 7.05 11.33
CA LEU A 47 -1.72 7.41 10.70
C LEU A 47 -2.41 6.20 10.06
N ILE A 48 -1.68 5.43 9.25
CA ILE A 48 -2.25 4.24 8.60
C ILE A 48 -2.59 3.18 9.63
N GLY A 49 -1.76 3.00 10.65
CA GLY A 49 -2.03 2.05 11.72
C GLY A 49 -3.34 2.35 12.46
N ILE A 50 -3.57 3.61 12.82
CA ILE A 50 -4.83 4.07 13.43
C ILE A 50 -6.01 3.82 12.48
N LEU A 51 -5.87 4.19 11.20
CA LEU A 51 -6.92 4.01 10.21
C LEU A 51 -7.28 2.54 10.01
N LEU A 52 -6.29 1.64 9.99
CA LEU A 52 -6.47 0.20 9.90
C LEU A 52 -7.17 -0.37 11.15
N ILE A 53 -6.82 0.09 12.34
CA ILE A 53 -7.52 -0.31 13.58
C ILE A 53 -8.99 0.10 13.51
N ILE A 54 -9.27 1.35 13.13
CA ILE A 54 -10.65 1.86 12.99
C ILE A 54 -11.42 1.04 11.95
N ALA A 55 -10.83 0.81 10.77
CA ALA A 55 -11.43 0.02 9.71
C ALA A 55 -11.68 -1.44 10.13
N GLY A 56 -10.73 -2.04 10.85
CA GLY A 56 -10.85 -3.39 11.39
C GLY A 56 -11.95 -3.51 12.45
N VAL A 57 -12.06 -2.52 13.35
CA VAL A 57 -13.16 -2.44 14.32
C VAL A 57 -14.49 -2.29 13.61
N PHE A 58 -14.60 -1.41 12.62
CA PHE A 58 -15.81 -1.26 11.81
C PHE A 58 -16.19 -2.56 11.09
N LEU A 59 -15.20 -3.29 10.56
CA LEU A 59 -15.40 -4.60 9.93
C LEU A 59 -15.97 -5.66 10.88
N LEU A 60 -15.65 -5.62 12.19
CA LEU A 60 -16.22 -6.54 13.18
C LEU A 60 -17.74 -6.36 13.34
N PHE A 61 -18.22 -5.12 13.20
CA PHE A 61 -19.64 -4.78 13.29
C PHE A 61 -20.36 -4.86 11.94
N SER A 62 -19.61 -4.78 10.84
CA SER A 62 -20.16 -4.93 9.49
C SER A 62 -20.67 -6.36 9.26
N LYS A 63 -21.91 -6.46 8.78
CA LYS A 63 -22.52 -7.75 8.44
C LYS A 63 -21.93 -8.23 7.11
N GLY A 64 -20.88 -9.06 7.20
CA GLY A 64 -20.24 -9.64 6.03
C GLY A 64 -21.26 -10.26 5.06
N ASN A 65 -21.14 -9.92 3.78
CA ASN A 65 -22.05 -10.44 2.76
C ASN A 65 -21.77 -11.94 2.58
N SER A 66 -22.70 -12.79 3.01
CA SER A 66 -22.53 -14.26 3.02
C SER A 66 -22.60 -14.93 1.64
N ASN A 67 -22.55 -14.13 0.57
CA ASN A 67 -22.60 -14.60 -0.82
C ASN A 67 -21.22 -14.71 -1.48
N ASP A 68 -20.14 -14.43 -0.75
CA ASP A 68 -18.80 -14.34 -1.32
C ASP A 68 -18.11 -15.71 -1.44
N ASN A 69 -18.72 -16.64 -2.18
CA ASN A 69 -17.99 -17.79 -2.71
C ASN A 69 -17.20 -17.33 -3.95
N GLN A 70 -16.23 -16.43 -3.78
CA GLN A 70 -15.30 -16.14 -4.86
C GLN A 70 -14.34 -17.33 -4.97
N PRO A 71 -14.42 -18.14 -6.05
CA PRO A 71 -13.44 -19.19 -6.26
C PRO A 71 -12.05 -18.55 -6.36
N LEU A 72 -11.04 -19.20 -5.77
CA LEU A 72 -9.65 -18.76 -5.90
C LEU A 72 -9.34 -18.45 -7.37
N PRO A 73 -8.67 -17.32 -7.66
CA PRO A 73 -8.43 -16.89 -9.03
C PRO A 73 -7.70 -17.98 -9.82
N LYS A 74 -8.33 -18.46 -10.89
CA LYS A 74 -7.77 -19.49 -11.79
C LYS A 74 -7.25 -18.86 -13.07
N GLY A 75 -6.27 -19.52 -13.70
CA GLY A 75 -5.74 -19.12 -15.01
C GLY A 75 -5.04 -17.76 -15.02
N LYS A 76 -5.39 -16.90 -15.98
CA LYS A 76 -4.70 -15.62 -16.25
C LYS A 76 -4.65 -14.67 -15.04
N VAL A 77 -5.67 -14.71 -14.17
CA VAL A 77 -5.74 -13.85 -12.97
C VAL A 77 -4.67 -14.23 -11.95
N LYS A 78 -4.40 -15.54 -11.76
CA LYS A 78 -3.34 -16.01 -10.87
C LYS A 78 -1.97 -15.51 -11.32
N TYR A 79 -1.69 -15.58 -12.62
CA TYR A 79 -0.42 -15.09 -13.17
C TYR A 79 -0.28 -13.58 -13.03
N SER A 80 -1.36 -12.81 -13.24
CA SER A 80 -1.37 -11.36 -13.02
C SER A 80 -1.08 -11.02 -11.55
N MET A 81 -1.66 -11.74 -10.58
CA MET A 81 -1.35 -11.56 -9.16
C MET A 81 0.12 -11.85 -8.82
N ILE A 82 0.68 -12.96 -9.33
CA ILE A 82 2.09 -13.31 -9.10
C ILE A 82 3.00 -12.23 -9.71
N PHE A 83 2.71 -11.79 -10.94
CA PHE A 83 3.50 -10.77 -11.60
C PHE A 83 3.37 -9.40 -10.91
N THR A 84 2.22 -9.10 -10.29
CA THR A 84 2.03 -7.89 -9.47
C THR A 84 3.00 -7.88 -8.30
N ILE A 85 3.12 -9.01 -7.61
CA ILE A 85 4.07 -9.17 -6.49
C ILE A 85 5.51 -9.01 -6.99
N ILE A 86 5.85 -9.62 -8.13
CA ILE A 86 7.19 -9.50 -8.74
C ILE A 86 7.50 -8.03 -9.08
N VAL A 87 6.57 -7.30 -9.68
CA VAL A 87 6.73 -5.87 -10.00
C VAL A 87 6.95 -5.04 -8.74
N LEU A 88 6.23 -5.32 -7.65
CA LEU A 88 6.42 -4.63 -6.38
C LEU A 88 7.78 -4.92 -5.74
N LEU A 89 8.25 -6.18 -5.79
CA LEU A 89 9.58 -6.55 -5.30
C LEU A 89 10.68 -5.89 -6.14
N LEU A 90 10.52 -5.91 -7.47
CA LEU A 90 11.45 -5.25 -8.39
C LEU A 90 11.46 -3.74 -8.16
N TYR A 91 10.30 -3.13 -7.91
CA TYR A 91 10.19 -1.72 -7.55
C TYR A 91 11.01 -1.40 -6.30
N CYS A 92 10.87 -2.16 -5.21
CA CYS A 92 11.66 -1.94 -3.99
C CYS A 92 13.17 -2.00 -4.25
N TYR A 93 13.62 -2.97 -5.08
CA TYR A 93 15.03 -3.11 -5.43
C TYR A 93 15.52 -1.96 -6.33
N VAL A 94 14.78 -1.61 -7.38
CA VAL A 94 15.16 -0.59 -8.37
C VAL A 94 15.11 0.83 -7.78
N MET A 95 14.21 1.08 -6.83
CA MET A 95 14.03 2.37 -6.17
C MET A 95 15.31 2.86 -5.49
N GLU A 96 16.12 1.97 -4.90
CA GLU A 96 17.38 2.32 -4.25
C GLU A 96 18.43 2.85 -5.24
N TYR A 97 18.42 2.35 -6.48
CA TYR A 97 19.42 2.71 -7.49
C TYR A 97 18.99 3.85 -8.41
N VAL A 98 17.74 3.83 -8.87
CA VAL A 98 17.22 4.77 -9.88
C VAL A 98 16.51 5.96 -9.25
N GLY A 99 16.12 5.83 -7.99
CA GLY A 99 15.40 6.87 -7.25
C GLY A 99 13.89 6.71 -7.32
N TYR A 100 13.22 7.40 -6.40
CA TYR A 100 11.79 7.32 -6.16
C TYR A 100 10.95 7.72 -7.38
N LEU A 101 11.24 8.88 -7.98
CA LEU A 101 10.40 9.44 -9.05
C LEU A 101 10.25 8.49 -10.24
N ILE A 102 11.37 7.99 -10.76
CA ILE A 102 11.38 7.13 -11.95
C ILE A 102 10.85 5.73 -11.61
N SER A 103 11.28 5.15 -10.48
CA SER A 103 10.88 3.80 -10.09
C SER A 103 9.38 3.71 -9.81
N THR A 104 8.80 4.67 -9.07
CA THR A 104 7.37 4.69 -8.75
C THR A 104 6.53 4.96 -10.00
N PHE A 105 6.97 5.88 -10.87
CA PHE A 105 6.28 6.16 -12.13
C PHE A 105 6.19 4.91 -13.03
N LEU A 106 7.31 4.21 -13.23
CA LEU A 106 7.34 2.96 -14.01
C LEU A 106 6.52 1.85 -13.33
N ALA A 107 6.63 1.70 -12.01
CA ALA A 107 5.90 0.68 -11.27
C ALA A 107 4.39 0.86 -11.41
N ILE A 108 3.88 2.09 -11.26
CA ILE A 108 2.44 2.36 -11.40
C ILE A 108 1.96 2.10 -12.83
N ILE A 109 2.70 2.54 -13.85
CA ILE A 109 2.36 2.23 -15.25
C ILE A 109 2.30 0.71 -15.44
N CYS A 110 3.31 -0.03 -14.97
CA CYS A 110 3.37 -1.49 -15.10
C CYS A 110 2.18 -2.16 -14.41
N LEU A 111 1.84 -1.75 -13.19
CA LEU A 111 0.69 -2.25 -12.43
C LEU A 111 -0.63 -1.96 -13.15
N MET A 112 -0.83 -0.75 -13.67
CA MET A 112 -2.03 -0.39 -14.42
C MET A 112 -2.18 -1.22 -15.71
N GLN A 113 -1.07 -1.49 -16.41
CA GLN A 113 -1.08 -2.36 -17.59
C GLN A 113 -1.37 -3.82 -17.24
N LEU A 114 -0.79 -4.31 -16.14
CA LEU A 114 -0.90 -5.70 -15.73
C LEU A 114 -2.28 -6.08 -15.20
N ILE A 115 -2.90 -5.18 -14.43
CA ILE A 115 -4.19 -5.41 -13.77
C ILE A 115 -5.35 -5.02 -14.68
N GLY A 116 -5.30 -3.81 -15.25
CA GLY A 116 -6.46 -3.21 -15.93
C GLY A 116 -6.32 -3.05 -17.44
N LYS A 117 -5.12 -3.25 -18.01
CA LYS A 117 -4.82 -3.02 -19.44
C LYS A 117 -5.31 -1.65 -19.94
N TYR A 118 -5.16 -0.63 -19.11
CA TYR A 118 -5.59 0.73 -19.44
C TYR A 118 -4.79 1.29 -20.64
N ARG A 119 -5.30 2.35 -21.28
CA ARG A 119 -4.52 3.04 -22.33
C ARG A 119 -3.25 3.63 -21.71
N LEU A 120 -2.12 3.52 -22.42
CA LEU A 120 -0.82 3.99 -21.91
C LEU A 120 -0.84 5.46 -21.50
N VAL A 121 -1.52 6.33 -22.27
CA VAL A 121 -1.65 7.75 -21.95
C VAL A 121 -2.35 7.98 -20.60
N PHE A 122 -3.45 7.27 -20.35
CA PHE A 122 -4.17 7.36 -19.08
C PHE A 122 -3.34 6.79 -17.92
N SER A 123 -2.61 5.71 -18.17
CA SER A 123 -1.70 5.10 -17.19
C SER A 123 -0.56 6.06 -16.82
N ALA A 124 0.06 6.70 -17.81
CA ALA A 124 1.13 7.66 -17.61
C ALA A 124 0.65 8.89 -16.84
N PHE A 125 -0.52 9.45 -17.18
CA PHE A 125 -1.09 10.57 -16.44
C PHE A 125 -1.37 10.22 -14.98
N THR A 126 -2.02 9.07 -14.74
CA THR A 126 -2.33 8.61 -13.37
C THR A 126 -1.06 8.31 -12.58
N ALA A 127 -0.05 7.71 -13.22
CA ALA A 127 1.24 7.44 -12.61
C ALA A 127 1.99 8.73 -12.23
N ALA A 128 2.00 9.74 -13.11
CA ALA A 128 2.59 11.04 -12.81
C ALA A 128 1.89 11.69 -11.62
N LEU A 129 0.55 11.69 -11.62
CA LEU A 129 -0.25 12.29 -10.56
C LEU A 129 -0.02 11.60 -9.21
N PHE A 130 -0.03 10.26 -9.17
CA PHE A 130 0.24 9.51 -7.94
C PHE A 130 1.66 9.71 -7.44
N THR A 131 2.65 9.65 -8.33
CA THR A 131 4.06 9.83 -7.98
C THR A 131 4.30 11.23 -7.41
N ALA A 132 3.75 12.27 -8.03
CA ALA A 132 3.84 13.64 -7.54
C ALA A 132 3.09 13.84 -6.21
N GLY A 133 1.90 13.26 -6.07
CA GLY A 133 1.10 13.35 -4.83
C GLY A 133 1.80 12.69 -3.64
N LEU A 134 2.39 11.52 -3.85
CA LEU A 134 3.16 10.82 -2.81
C LEU A 134 4.49 11.53 -2.54
N TYR A 135 5.18 12.06 -3.56
CA TYR A 135 6.36 12.91 -3.36
C TYR A 135 6.03 14.11 -2.47
N TYR A 136 4.93 14.82 -2.76
CA TYR A 136 4.47 15.94 -1.96
C TYR A 136 4.14 15.51 -0.52
N LEU A 137 3.42 14.40 -0.36
CA LEU A 137 3.09 13.85 0.95
C LEU A 137 4.35 13.57 1.77
N PHE A 138 5.32 12.83 1.23
CA PHE A 138 6.49 12.42 2.00
C PHE A 138 7.51 13.54 2.19
N ILE A 139 7.84 14.29 1.14
CA ILE A 139 8.90 15.30 1.21
C ILE A 139 8.39 16.62 1.81
N VAL A 140 7.22 17.11 1.37
CA VAL A 140 6.73 18.42 1.80
C VAL A 140 5.96 18.32 3.10
N LEU A 141 5.00 17.39 3.19
CA LEU A 141 4.14 17.30 4.36
C LEU A 141 4.82 16.59 5.52
N LEU A 142 5.42 15.42 5.26
CA LEU A 142 6.04 14.59 6.29
C LEU A 142 7.52 14.90 6.52
N LYS A 143 8.21 15.58 5.58
CA LYS A 143 9.66 15.86 5.64
C LYS A 143 10.52 14.60 5.78
N THR A 144 10.06 13.49 5.20
CA THR A 144 10.79 12.22 5.14
C THR A 144 11.58 12.15 3.84
N PRO A 145 12.91 11.91 3.90
CA PRO A 145 13.70 11.78 2.69
C PRO A 145 13.29 10.52 1.92
N LEU A 146 13.18 10.66 0.60
CA LEU A 146 13.00 9.54 -0.31
C LEU A 146 14.32 9.25 -1.03
N PRO A 147 14.58 7.99 -1.44
CA PRO A 147 15.74 7.65 -2.25
C PRO A 147 15.78 8.49 -3.53
N SER A 148 16.81 9.31 -3.69
CA SER A 148 17.10 10.00 -4.95
C SER A 148 17.71 9.05 -5.99
N GLY A 149 18.29 7.92 -5.54
CA GLY A 149 19.10 7.05 -6.39
C GLY A 149 20.43 7.68 -6.76
N TYR A 150 21.15 7.05 -7.68
CA TYR A 150 22.43 7.55 -8.20
C TYR A 150 22.29 8.80 -9.05
N PHE A 151 21.13 8.95 -9.69
CA PHE A 151 20.79 10.16 -10.39
C PHE A 151 20.18 11.10 -9.36
N HIS A 152 20.97 12.01 -8.80
CA HIS A 152 20.56 12.96 -7.76
C HIS A 152 19.44 13.92 -8.24
N PHE A 153 18.22 13.43 -8.41
CA PHE A 153 17.02 14.17 -8.77
C PHE A 153 16.13 14.43 -7.55
#